data_AF-W5PQG2-F1
#
_entry.id   AF-W5PQG2-F1
#
_cell.length_a   1.000
_cell.length_b   1.000
_cell.length_c   1.000
_cell.angle_alpha   90.00
_cell.angle_beta   90.00
_cell.angle_gamma   90.00
#
_symmetry.space_group_name_H-M   'P 1'
#
loop_
_entity.id
_entity.type
_entity.pdbx_description
1 polymer ?
#
loop_
_entity_poly.entity_id
_entity_poly.type
_entity_poly.pdbx_seq_one_letter_code
_entity_poly.pdbx_strand_id
1 'polypeptide(L)'
;AVTPLRCITCHLRTQTDHCRRGFGVCVARNYERCMILKIFQDGTLQLSYLVCQRFCRDLTYSFQGRIYVHKCCNYNYCNFR
;
A
#
# COMPACT_ATOMS: atom_id res chain seq x y z
N ALA A 1 20.53 5.23 -16.82
CA ALA A 1 20.44 4.88 -15.38
C ALA A 1 18.99 4.52 -15.07
N VAL A 2 18.71 3.38 -14.42
CA VAL A 2 17.35 3.08 -13.94
C VAL A 2 17.11 3.96 -12.72
N THR A 3 16.18 4.90 -12.82
CA THR A 3 15.81 5.75 -11.68
C THR A 3 15.19 4.86 -10.60
N PRO A 4 15.69 4.87 -9.36
CA PRO A 4 15.16 4.00 -8.33
C PRO A 4 13.74 4.44 -7.95
N LEU A 5 12.80 3.49 -7.95
CA LEU A 5 11.38 3.72 -7.67
C LEU A 5 11.18 4.10 -6.21
N ARG A 6 10.56 5.25 -5.95
CA ARG A 6 10.25 5.75 -4.59
C ARG A 6 8.77 5.56 -4.29
N CYS A 7 8.44 5.05 -3.11
CA CYS A 7 7.06 4.83 -2.68
C CYS A 7 6.81 5.49 -1.33
N ILE A 8 5.59 5.94 -1.07
CA ILE A 8 5.22 6.39 0.28
C ILE A 8 5.08 5.16 1.17
N THR A 9 5.58 5.26 2.40
CA THR A 9 5.32 4.28 3.45
C THR A 9 4.29 4.80 4.43
N CYS A 10 3.40 3.91 4.85
CA CYS A 10 2.49 4.13 5.95
C CYS A 10 1.99 2.78 6.46
N HIS A 11 2.25 2.44 7.71
CA HIS A 11 1.88 1.15 8.29
C HIS A 11 0.55 1.18 9.03
N LEU A 12 -0.14 2.33 9.09
CA LEU A 12 -1.46 2.42 9.70
C LEU A 12 -2.14 3.74 9.28
N ARG A 13 -2.95 3.71 8.23
CA ARG A 13 -3.80 4.85 7.83
C ARG A 13 -5.28 4.46 7.94
N THR A 14 -6.01 5.16 8.78
CA THR A 14 -7.47 5.06 8.94
C THR A 14 -8.17 5.99 7.93
N GLN A 15 -9.50 5.91 7.83
CA GLN A 15 -10.28 6.77 6.95
C GLN A 15 -10.18 8.27 7.33
N THR A 16 -10.05 8.57 8.62
CA THR A 16 -10.13 9.93 9.17
C THR A 16 -8.76 10.55 9.51
N ASP A 17 -7.67 9.79 9.53
CA ASP A 17 -6.35 10.30 9.95
C ASP A 17 -5.32 10.38 8.83
N HIS A 18 -4.38 11.30 9.05
CA HIS A 18 -3.04 11.23 8.48
C HIS A 18 -2.33 9.95 8.95
N CYS A 19 -1.30 9.52 8.20
CA CYS A 19 -0.58 8.29 8.49
C CYS A 19 -0.14 8.22 9.97
N ARG A 20 -0.71 7.29 10.75
CA ARG A 20 -0.46 7.21 12.20
C ARG A 20 0.89 6.61 12.53
N ARG A 21 1.44 5.75 11.67
CA ARG A 21 2.71 5.06 11.91
C ARG A 21 3.49 4.80 10.62
N GLY A 22 4.80 4.97 10.68
CA GLY A 22 5.70 4.59 9.58
C GLY A 22 5.58 5.48 8.35
N PHE A 23 5.16 6.74 8.54
CA PHE A 23 5.14 7.73 7.47
C PHE A 23 6.57 7.99 6.98
N GLY A 24 6.77 7.92 5.67
CA GLY A 24 8.08 8.12 5.07
C GLY A 24 8.12 7.73 3.60
N VAL A 25 9.33 7.47 3.12
CA VAL A 25 9.59 7.05 1.74
C VAL A 25 10.49 5.83 1.77
N CYS A 26 10.11 4.79 1.05
CA CYS A 26 11.01 3.67 0.74
C CYS A 26 11.49 3.78 -0.70
N VAL A 27 12.74 3.36 -0.92
CA VAL A 27 13.31 3.16 -2.25
C VAL A 27 13.18 1.68 -2.58
N ALA A 28 12.31 1.35 -3.53
CA ALA A 28 12.05 -0.01 -3.94
C ALA A 28 13.34 -0.64 -4.50
N ARG A 29 13.69 -1.79 -3.92
CA ARG A 29 14.83 -2.62 -4.35
C ARG A 29 14.37 -3.64 -5.39
N ASN A 30 15.26 -4.55 -5.77
CA ASN A 30 15.01 -5.59 -6.76
C ASN A 30 13.65 -6.30 -6.51
N TYR A 31 12.80 -6.31 -7.55
CA TYR A 31 11.46 -6.91 -7.56
C TYR A 31 10.44 -6.30 -6.58
N GLU A 32 10.78 -5.18 -5.94
CA GLU A 32 9.84 -4.39 -5.15
C GLU A 32 9.08 -3.41 -6.04
N ARG A 33 7.82 -3.19 -5.71
CA ARG A 33 6.96 -2.18 -6.31
C ARG A 33 6.21 -1.46 -5.20
N CYS A 34 5.69 -0.28 -5.51
CA CYS A 34 4.81 0.40 -4.58
C CYS A 34 3.50 -0.39 -4.48
N MET A 35 3.04 -0.57 -3.26
CA MET A 35 1.79 -1.25 -2.94
C MET A 35 0.92 -0.37 -2.06
N ILE A 36 -0.39 -0.46 -2.30
CA ILE A 36 -1.42 -0.08 -1.34
C ILE A 36 -2.27 -1.30 -1.00
N LEU A 37 -2.39 -1.58 0.30
CA LEU A 37 -3.36 -2.51 0.87
C LEU A 37 -4.51 -1.69 1.44
N LYS A 38 -5.75 -2.03 1.09
CA LYS A 38 -6.96 -1.53 1.75
C LYS A 38 -7.72 -2.69 2.36
N ILE A 39 -8.11 -2.54 3.62
CA ILE A 39 -8.88 -3.52 4.38
C ILE A 39 -10.26 -2.92 4.64
N PHE A 40 -11.29 -3.56 4.10
CA PHE A 40 -12.68 -3.17 4.29
C PHE A 40 -13.39 -4.16 5.20
N GLN A 41 -14.31 -3.65 6.00
CA GLN A 41 -15.26 -4.44 6.78
C GLN A 41 -16.62 -3.77 6.63
N ASP A 42 -17.64 -4.56 6.27
CA ASP A 42 -19.00 -4.07 6.02
C ASP A 42 -19.06 -2.89 5.02
N GLY A 43 -18.22 -2.95 3.98
CA GLY A 43 -18.10 -1.89 2.96
C GLY A 43 -17.31 -0.65 3.41
N THR A 44 -16.94 -0.55 4.68
CA THR A 44 -16.21 0.60 5.24
C THR A 44 -14.71 0.34 5.25
N LEU A 45 -13.92 1.31 4.78
CA LEU A 45 -12.45 1.25 4.85
C LEU A 45 -12.02 1.34 6.32
N GLN A 46 -11.48 0.26 6.86
CA GLN A 46 -10.96 0.24 8.22
C GLN A 46 -9.55 0.78 8.25
N LEU A 47 -8.69 0.20 7.40
CA LEU A 47 -7.25 0.43 7.43
C LEU A 47 -6.66 0.39 6.02
N SER A 48 -5.60 1.15 5.83
CA SER A 48 -4.76 1.08 4.65
C SER A 48 -3.27 1.11 4.99
N TYR A 49 -2.49 0.41 4.18
CA TYR A 49 -1.04 0.33 4.29
C TYR A 49 -0.41 0.73 2.96
N LEU A 50 0.65 1.52 3.03
CA LEU A 50 1.48 1.94 1.90
C LEU A 50 2.89 1.38 2.14
N VAL A 51 3.44 0.59 1.21
CA VAL A 51 4.74 -0.06 1.39
C VAL A 51 5.46 -0.30 0.06
N CYS A 52 6.77 -0.56 0.12
CA CYS A 52 7.51 -1.23 -0.95
C CYS A 52 7.33 -2.74 -0.76
N GLN A 53 6.63 -3.40 -1.68
CA GLN A 53 6.28 -4.81 -1.57
C GLN A 53 7.03 -5.64 -2.61
N ARG A 54 7.67 -6.73 -2.16
CA ARG A 54 8.20 -7.77 -3.06
C ARG A 54 7.07 -8.58 -3.66
N PHE A 55 7.23 -8.95 -4.93
CA PHE A 55 6.25 -9.78 -5.66
C PHE A 55 4.83 -9.19 -5.64
N CYS A 56 4.73 -7.87 -5.71
CA CYS A 56 3.45 -7.16 -5.69
C CYS A 56 2.56 -7.59 -6.87
N ARG A 57 1.34 -8.05 -6.56
CA ARG A 57 0.28 -8.35 -7.54
C ARG A 57 -1.04 -7.72 -7.13
N ASP A 58 -1.80 -7.28 -8.12
CA ASP A 58 -3.18 -6.87 -7.93
C ASP A 58 -4.00 -8.09 -7.54
N LEU A 59 -4.66 -8.01 -6.38
CA LEU A 59 -5.46 -9.09 -5.82
C LEU A 59 -6.59 -8.50 -4.99
N THR A 60 -7.73 -9.17 -4.99
CA THR A 60 -8.80 -8.91 -4.02
C THR A 60 -9.25 -10.24 -3.45
N TYR A 61 -9.30 -10.34 -2.13
CA TYR A 61 -9.73 -11.56 -1.44
C TYR A 61 -10.51 -11.24 -0.18
N SER A 62 -11.38 -12.17 0.21
CA SER A 62 -12.15 -12.10 1.46
C SER A 62 -11.55 -13.07 2.46
N PHE A 63 -11.33 -12.62 3.69
CA PHE A 63 -10.82 -13.43 4.79
C PHE A 63 -11.39 -12.94 6.11
N GLN A 64 -11.96 -13.85 6.91
CA GLN A 64 -12.54 -13.55 8.23
C GLN A 64 -13.52 -12.35 8.24
N GLY A 65 -14.41 -12.27 7.25
CA GLY A 65 -15.40 -11.19 7.15
C GLY A 65 -14.84 -9.84 6.68
N ARG A 66 -13.57 -9.79 6.24
CA ARG A 66 -12.92 -8.58 5.71
C ARG A 66 -12.52 -8.75 4.26
N ILE A 67 -12.59 -7.66 3.50
CA ILE A 67 -12.15 -7.61 2.11
C ILE A 67 -10.79 -6.93 2.06
N TYR A 68 -9.81 -7.62 1.49
CA TYR A 68 -8.44 -7.15 1.32
C TYR A 68 -8.24 -6.82 -0.15
N VAL A 69 -7.86 -5.58 -0.44
CA VAL A 69 -7.60 -5.09 -1.80
C VAL A 69 -6.14 -4.70 -1.90
N HIS A 70 -5.38 -5.44 -2.71
CA HIS A 70 -3.99 -5.14 -3.06
C HIS A 70 -3.94 -4.44 -4.42
N LYS A 71 -3.28 -3.28 -4.47
CA LYS A 71 -2.97 -2.58 -5.71
C LYS A 71 -1.50 -2.24 -5.80
N CYS A 72 -0.93 -2.51 -6.97
CA CYS A 72 0.49 -2.35 -7.24
C CYS A 72 0.73 -1.34 -8.34
N CYS A 73 1.81 -0.57 -8.24
CA CYS A 73 2.17 0.42 -9.24
C CYS A 73 3.69 0.62 -9.30
N ASN A 74 4.19 1.16 -10.43
CA ASN A 74 5.61 1.18 -10.78
C ASN A 74 6.15 2.58 -11.15
N TYR A 75 5.55 3.64 -10.60
CA TYR A 75 6.05 5.02 -10.75
C TYR A 75 6.13 5.71 -9.39
N ASN A 76 6.95 6.77 -9.30
CA ASN A 76 7.26 7.40 -8.02
C ASN A 76 5.99 7.90 -7.30
N TYR A 77 5.89 7.58 -6.01
CA TYR A 77 4.83 7.99 -5.08
C TYR A 77 3.41 7.58 -5.50
N CYS A 78 3.28 6.59 -6.40
CA CYS A 78 2.00 6.17 -6.97
C CYS A 78 1.00 5.60 -5.97
N ASN A 79 1.47 5.10 -4.83
CA ASN A 79 0.64 4.52 -3.78
C ASN A 79 0.09 5.56 -2.80
N PHE A 80 0.26 6.86 -3.05
CA PHE A 80 -0.26 7.93 -2.19
C PHE A 80 -1.66 8.45 -2.60
N ARG A 81 -2.29 7.82 -3.59
CA ARG A 81 -3.56 8.26 -4.18
C ARG A 81 -4.79 7.84 -3.38
#